data_AF-A0A661F027-F1
#
_entry.id   AF-A0A661F027-F1
#
_cell.length_a   1.000
_cell.length_b   1.000
_cell.length_c   1.000
_cell.angle_alpha   90.00
_cell.angle_beta   90.00
_cell.angle_gamma   90.00
#
_symmetry.space_group_name_H-M   'P 1'
#
loop_
_entity.id
_entity.type
_entity.pdbx_description
1 polymer ?
#
loop_
_entity_poly.entity_id
_entity_poly.type
_entity_poly.pdbx_seq_one_letter_code
_entity_poly.pdbx_strand_id
1 'polypeptide(L)' 'ADDIGKTLKKHGLGGIESWAFADPNVARLRYEIDPRWYGTLPRSYFFDSAHQRSATTGTLEKEQVEDWLKQQE' A
#
# COMPACT_ATOMS: atom_id res chain seq x y z
N ALA A 1 1.07 1.06 15.94
CA ALA A 1 2.32 0.43 15.47
C ALA A 1 2.29 -1.10 15.66
N ASP A 2 1.95 -1.60 16.85
CA ASP A 2 1.98 -3.04 17.16
C ASP A 2 1.01 -3.91 16.30
N ASP A 3 -0.14 -3.37 15.89
CA ASP A 3 -1.14 -4.10 15.10
C ASP A 3 -0.75 -4.32 13.63
N ILE A 4 0.06 -3.43 13.04
CA ILE A 4 0.52 -3.56 11.65
C ILE A 4 1.49 -4.74 11.57
N GLY A 5 2.46 -4.83 12.48
CA GLY A 5 3.41 -5.94 12.53
C GLY A 5 2.73 -7.30 12.74
N LYS A 6 1.71 -7.36 13.60
CA LYS A 6 0.90 -8.58 13.80
C LYS A 6 0.15 -8.97 12.53
N THR A 7 -0.46 -8.00 11.85
CA THR A 7 -1.17 -8.23 10.58
C THR A 7 -0.22 -8.74 9.50
N LEU A 8 0.94 -8.10 9.32
CA LEU A 8 1.93 -8.52 8.33
C LEU A 8 2.41 -9.95 8.60
N LYS A 9 2.74 -10.30 9.86
CA LYS A 9 3.12 -11.67 10.23
C LYS A 9 2.01 -12.68 9.96
N LYS A 10 0.76 -12.36 10.31
CA LYS A 10 -0.40 -13.22 10.08
C LYS A 10 -0.58 -13.58 8.59
N HIS A 11 -0.22 -12.66 7.70
CA HIS A 11 -0.33 -12.84 6.25
C HIS A 11 1.00 -13.26 5.58
N GLY A 12 2.03 -13.66 6.35
CA GLY A 12 3.31 -14.11 5.81
C GLY A 12 4.20 -13.01 5.23
N LEU A 13 3.84 -11.74 5.44
CA LEU A 13 4.58 -10.56 4.92
C LEU A 13 5.63 -10.04 5.90
N GLY A 14 5.87 -10.73 7.02
CA GLY A 14 6.75 -10.24 8.09
C GLY A 14 8.23 -10.11 7.71
N GLY A 15 8.67 -10.72 6.60
CA GLY A 15 10.03 -10.61 6.06
C GLY A 15 10.18 -9.58 4.93
N ILE A 16 9.10 -8.89 4.55
CA ILE A 16 9.09 -7.91 3.47
C ILE A 16 9.26 -6.50 4.07
N GLU A 17 10.08 -5.67 3.43
CA GLU A 17 10.25 -4.28 3.84
C GLU A 17 8.89 -3.55 3.79
N SER A 18 8.53 -2.90 4.90
CA SER A 18 7.27 -2.20 5.04
C SER A 18 7.47 -0.88 5.76
N TRP A 19 6.97 0.19 5.15
CA TRP A 19 7.07 1.56 5.66
C TRP A 19 5.71 1.98 6.21
N ALA A 20 5.68 2.36 7.49
CA ALA A 20 4.50 2.87 8.16
C ALA A 20 4.85 4.13 8.96
N PHE A 21 3.85 4.99 9.20
CA PHE A 21 4.04 6.15 10.07
C PHE A 21 4.42 5.70 11.49
N ALA A 22 5.46 6.34 12.05
CA ALA A 22 5.88 6.11 13.43
C ALA A 22 4.91 6.75 14.44
N ASP A 23 4.21 7.82 14.04
CA ASP A 23 3.31 8.60 14.89
C ASP A 23 1.88 7.99 14.95
N PRO A 24 1.24 7.93 16.12
CA PRO A 24 -0.15 7.50 16.24
C PRO A 24 -1.18 8.47 15.59
N ASN A 25 -0.87 9.76 15.48
CA ASN A 25 -1.72 10.78 14.88
C ASN A 25 -1.46 10.94 13.37
N VAL A 26 -1.65 9.84 12.67
CA VAL A 26 -1.45 9.75 11.21
C VAL A 26 -2.34 10.74 10.45
N ALA A 27 -3.52 11.06 10.97
CA ALA A 27 -4.47 11.96 10.32
C ALA A 27 -3.90 13.36 10.06
N ARG A 28 -3.11 13.92 11.00
CA ARG A 28 -2.49 15.23 10.85
C ARG A 28 -1.43 15.24 9.74
N LEU A 29 -0.54 14.26 9.72
CA LEU A 29 0.51 14.15 8.68
C LEU A 29 -0.10 13.99 7.28
N ARG A 30 -1.19 13.22 7.19
CA ARG A 30 -1.95 13.03 5.95
C ARG A 30 -2.58 14.33 5.46
N TYR A 31 -3.16 15.11 6.38
CA TYR A 31 -3.70 16.44 6.08
C TYR A 31 -2.62 17.42 5.62
N GLU A 32 -1.43 17.38 6.22
CA GLU A 32 -0.29 18.22 5.79
C GLU A 32 0.20 17.89 4.37
N ILE A 33 0.04 16.64 3.91
CA ILE A 33 0.37 16.21 2.55
C ILE A 33 -0.73 16.60 1.54
N ASP A 34 -1.99 16.31 1.86
CA ASP A 34 -3.15 16.70 1.03
C ASP A 34 -4.36 17.07 1.91
N PRO A 35 -4.61 18.37 2.13
CA PRO A 35 -5.74 18.83 2.94
C PRO A 35 -7.12 18.49 2.36
N ARG A 36 -7.20 18.16 1.05
CA ARG A 36 -8.44 17.81 0.37
C ARG A 36 -8.69 16.30 0.41
N TRP A 37 -7.80 15.53 1.04
CA TRP A 37 -7.95 14.10 1.18
C TRP A 37 -8.81 13.75 2.39
N TYR A 38 -10.06 13.34 2.13
CA TYR A 38 -11.07 13.01 3.15
C TYR A 38 -11.04 11.55 3.62
N GLY A 39 -9.97 10.81 3.34
CA GLY A 39 -9.93 9.36 3.55
C GLY A 39 -10.58 8.64 2.38
N THR A 40 -9.76 8.27 1.40
CA THR A 40 -10.18 7.44 0.27
C THR A 40 -9.96 5.98 0.60
N LEU A 41 -10.61 5.10 -0.16
CA LEU A 41 -10.22 3.70 -0.26
C LEU A 41 -8.69 3.58 -0.42
N PRO A 42 -8.06 2.51 0.11
CA PRO A 42 -6.63 2.29 -0.03
C PRO A 42 -6.23 2.42 -1.51
N ARG A 43 -5.13 3.13 -1.76
CA ARG A 43 -4.58 3.32 -3.10
C ARG A 43 -3.29 2.53 -3.19
N SER A 44 -3.24 1.64 -4.17
CA SER A 44 -2.08 0.82 -4.50
C SER A 44 -1.49 1.29 -5.81
N TYR A 45 -0.16 1.25 -5.90
CA TYR A 45 0.58 1.60 -7.12
C TYR A 45 1.38 0.39 -7.57
N PHE A 46 1.28 0.07 -8.86
CA PHE A 46 2.09 -0.94 -9.51
C PHE A 46 3.05 -0.23 -10.46
N PHE A 47 4.26 -0.75 -10.53
CA PHE A 47 5.31 -0.26 -11.41
C PHE A 47 5.69 -1.38 -12.36
N ASP A 48 5.78 -1.09 -13.66
CA ASP A 48 6.32 -2.06 -14.62
C ASP A 48 7.85 -1.99 -14.70
N SER A 49 8.45 -2.83 -15.55
CA SER A 49 9.89 -2.86 -15.81
C SER A 49 10.43 -1.57 -16.43
N ALA A 50 9.58 -0.74 -17.04
CA ALA A 50 9.91 0.58 -17.55
C ALA A 50 9.65 1.70 -16.51
N HIS A 51 9.35 1.35 -15.25
CA HIS A 51 8.96 2.25 -14.17
C HIS A 51 7.70 3.08 -14.44
N GLN A 52 6.83 2.65 -15.37
CA GLN A 52 5.53 3.27 -15.55
C GLN A 52 4.59 2.84 -14.42
N ARG A 53 3.82 3.81 -13.92
CA ARG A 53 2.97 3.64 -12.74
C ARG A 53 1.51 3.46 -13.15
N SER A 54 0.90 2.35 -12.74
CA SER A 54 -0.56 2.20 -12.70
C SER A 54 -1.07 2.30 -11.26
N ALA A 55 -2.28 2.82 -11.08
CA ALA A 55 -2.86 3.06 -9.75
C ALA A 55 -4.23 2.39 -9.64
N THR A 56 -4.41 1.61 -8.57
CA THR A 56 -5.68 0.98 -8.22
C THR A 56 -6.21 1.59 -6.93
N THR A 57 -7.49 1.93 -6.89
CA THR A 57 -8.16 2.47 -5.70
C THR A 57 -9.19 1.45 -5.23
N GLY A 58 -9.19 1.07 -3.96
CA GLY A 58 -10.07 0.02 -3.44
C GLY A 58 -9.33 -1.26 -3.07
N THR A 59 -10.11 -2.31 -2.89
CA THR A 59 -9.59 -3.67 -2.70
C THR A 59 -8.81 -4.09 -3.95
N LEU A 60 -7.67 -4.75 -3.73
CA LEU A 60 -6.95 -5.44 -4.77
C LEU A 60 -7.41 -6.89 -4.81
N GLU A 61 -7.86 -7.34 -5.97
CA GLU A 61 -8.12 -8.75 -6.20
C GLU A 61 -6.82 -9.50 -6.43
N LYS A 62 -6.77 -10.76 -6.01
CA LYS A 62 -5.57 -11.59 -6.11
C LYS A 62 -5.11 -11.73 -7.56
N GLU A 63 -6.05 -11.92 -8.47
CA GLU A 63 -5.83 -12.10 -9.90
C GLU A 63 -5.12 -10.87 -10.50
N GLN A 64 -5.47 -9.66 -10.05
CA GLN A 64 -4.81 -8.42 -10.52
C GLN A 64 -3.34 -8.39 -10.15
N VAL A 65 -2.99 -8.87 -8.95
CA VAL A 65 -1.59 -8.93 -8.49
C VAL A 65 -0.83 -10.00 -9.26
N GLU A 66 -1.43 -11.18 -9.45
CA GLU A 66 -0.82 -12.27 -10.21
C GLU A 66 -0.57 -11.89 -11.67
N ASP A 67 -1.52 -11.22 -12.31
CA ASP A 67 -1.37 -10.77 -13.69
C ASP A 67 -0.32 -9.67 -13.83
N TRP A 68 -0.22 -8.75 -12.86
CA TRP A 68 0.86 -7.78 -12.83
C TRP A 68 2.23 -8.45 -12.66
N LEU A 69 2.34 -9.46 -11.78
CA LEU A 69 3.59 -10.20 -11.56
C LEU A 69 4.06 -10.91 -12.83
N LYS A 70 3.15 -11.55 -13.59
CA LYS A 70 3.49 -12.18 -14.89
C LYS A 70 4.01 -11.18 -15.92
N GLN A 71 3.64 -9.91 -15.81
CA GLN A 71 4.13 -8.86 -16.71
C GLN A 71 5.50 -8.31 -16.31
N GLN A 72 6.05 -8.71 -15.15
CA GLN A 72 7.37 -8.31 -14.68
C GLN A 72 8.50 -9.28 -15.11
N GLU A 73 8.15 -10.46 -15.65
CA GLU A 73 9.09 -11.44 -16.21
C GLU A 73 9.49 -11.07 -17.65
#